data_AF-A0A7G2CNF6-F1
#
_entry.id   AF-A0A7G2CNF6-F1
#
_cell.length_a   1.000
_cell.length_b   1.000
_cell.length_c   1.000
_cell.angle_alpha   90.00
_cell.angle_beta   90.00
_cell.angle_gamma   90.00
#
_symmetry.space_group_name_H-M   'P 1'
#
loop_
_entity.id
_entity.type
_entity.pdbx_description
1 polymer ?
#
loop_
_entity_poly.entity_id
_entity_poly.type
_entity_poly.pdbx_seq_one_letter_code
_entity_poly.pdbx_strand_id
1 'polypeptide(L)'
;MRYFCRVVLLLVVSLTLSCHGRNAYDHAPTEAFLRSIKQKLYPGMRTTGHYCTWEGVSCPGNQEVHVKLTDGVLEGDLNSLFPFPQGTAFVIEVDFSNNRNLYGSYPPEFGTDLKNLWYLSLRNTRAVRSDP
;
A
#
# COMPACT_ATOMS: atom_id res chain seq x y z
N MET A 1 12.25 26.25 -2.95
CA MET A 1 10.83 26.16 -2.54
C MET A 1 10.10 27.36 -3.12
N ARG A 2 8.98 27.17 -3.84
CA ARG A 2 8.18 28.27 -4.40
C ARG A 2 6.73 28.04 -3.99
N TYR A 3 6.17 28.98 -3.24
CA TYR A 3 4.78 28.97 -2.78
C TYR A 3 3.98 29.88 -3.71
N PHE A 4 2.83 29.41 -4.21
CA PHE A 4 1.87 30.26 -4.92
C PHE A 4 0.63 30.43 -4.04
N CYS A 5 0.47 31.61 -3.45
CA CYS A 5 -0.74 32.01 -2.74
C CYS A 5 -1.67 32.76 -3.70
N ARG A 6 -2.91 32.31 -3.88
CA ARG A 6 -3.96 33.09 -4.55
C ARG A 6 -4.85 33.74 -3.50
N VAL A 7 -4.97 35.06 -3.56
CA VAL A 7 -5.90 35.85 -2.73
C VAL A 7 -7.29 35.72 -3.35
N VAL A 8 -8.28 35.19 -2.63
CA VAL A 8 -9.68 35.11 -3.09
C VAL A 8 -10.48 36.15 -2.30
N LEU A 9 -11.00 37.17 -3.00
CA LEU A 9 -11.83 38.22 -2.43
C LEU A 9 -13.31 37.79 -2.55
N LEU A 10 -13.93 37.33 -1.46
CA LEU A 10 -15.39 37.12 -1.40
C LEU A 10 -16.06 38.41 -0.91
N LEU A 11 -17.25 38.72 -1.43
CA LEU A 11 -18.00 39.99 -1.25
C LEU A 11 -18.46 40.29 0.19
N VAL A 12 -17.92 39.60 1.19
CA VAL A 12 -18.03 39.93 2.61
C VAL A 12 -16.69 39.61 3.27
N VAL A 13 -16.14 40.58 3.97
CA VAL A 13 -14.75 40.72 4.41
C VAL A 13 -14.20 39.48 5.14
N SER A 14 -13.53 38.59 4.41
CA SER A 14 -12.60 37.61 4.98
C SER A 14 -11.55 37.27 3.93
N LEU A 15 -10.39 37.94 4.01
CA LEU A 15 -9.19 37.60 3.25
C LEU A 15 -8.64 36.28 3.80
N THR A 16 -9.03 35.16 3.21
CA THR A 16 -8.42 33.86 3.52
C THR A 16 -7.21 33.65 2.63
N LEU A 17 -6.04 33.47 3.27
CA LEU A 17 -4.80 33.15 2.57
C LEU A 17 -4.76 31.64 2.33
N SER A 18 -5.26 31.18 1.18
CA SER A 18 -5.19 29.77 0.82
C SER A 18 -3.81 29.44 0.24
N CYS A 19 -2.91 28.93 1.08
CA CYS A 19 -1.67 28.31 0.62
C CYS A 19 -1.98 26.90 0.09
N HIS A 20 -1.95 26.71 -1.23
CA HIS A 20 -1.91 25.36 -1.79
C HIS A 20 -0.50 24.80 -1.60
N GLY A 21 -0.32 23.99 -0.55
CA GLY A 21 0.81 23.07 -0.48
C GLY A 21 0.75 22.09 -1.65
N ARG A 22 1.90 21.64 -2.15
CA ARG A 22 1.93 20.49 -3.08
C ARG A 22 1.13 19.34 -2.45
N ASN A 23 0.37 18.60 -3.26
CA ASN A 23 -0.36 17.41 -2.83
C ASN A 23 0.53 16.55 -1.91
N ALA A 24 0.27 16.61 -0.60
CA ALA A 24 0.86 15.67 0.33
C ALA A 24 0.30 14.30 -0.05
N TYR A 25 1.19 13.34 -0.30
CA TYR A 25 0.76 12.00 -0.57
C TYR A 25 0.10 11.42 0.68
N ASP A 26 -1.12 10.92 0.52
CA ASP A 26 -1.85 10.31 1.61
C ASP A 26 -1.30 8.91 1.86
N HIS A 27 -0.65 8.74 3.01
CA HIS A 27 -0.03 7.50 3.43
C HIS A 27 -1.04 6.50 4.01
N ALA A 28 -2.27 6.94 4.33
CA ALA A 28 -3.25 6.11 5.02
C ALA A 28 -3.65 4.84 4.24
N PRO A 29 -3.93 4.89 2.92
CA PRO A 29 -4.25 3.68 2.13
C PRO A 29 -3.11 2.65 2.12
N THR A 30 -1.87 3.12 1.96
CA THR A 30 -0.69 2.24 1.93
C THR A 30 -0.44 1.60 3.27
N GLU A 31 -0.54 2.37 4.35
CA GLU A 31 -0.42 1.82 5.69
C GLU A 31 -1.55 0.81 5.98
N ALA A 32 -2.77 1.07 5.54
CA ALA A 32 -3.91 0.15 5.69
C ALA A 32 -3.67 -1.19 4.98
N PHE A 33 -3.16 -1.17 3.75
CA PHE A 33 -2.75 -2.37 3.03
C PHE A 33 -1.64 -3.13 3.77
N LEU A 34 -0.58 -2.46 4.22
CA LEU A 34 0.51 -3.13 4.95
C LEU A 34 0.03 -3.72 6.29
N ARG A 35 -0.94 -3.07 6.94
CA ARG A 35 -1.57 -3.60 8.16
C ARG A 35 -2.43 -4.83 7.87
N SER A 36 -3.10 -4.92 6.72
CA SER A 36 -3.86 -6.13 6.37
C SER A 36 -2.92 -7.32 6.20
N ILE A 37 -1.74 -7.13 5.60
CA ILE A 37 -0.70 -8.18 5.53
C ILE A 37 -0.32 -8.67 6.92
N LYS A 38 0.02 -7.76 7.84
CA LYS A 38 0.35 -8.15 9.22
C LYS A 38 -0.81 -8.91 9.88
N GLN A 39 -2.03 -8.39 9.79
CA GLN A 39 -3.16 -8.95 10.53
C GLN A 39 -3.62 -10.30 9.98
N LYS A 40 -3.48 -10.52 8.68
CA LYS A 40 -4.11 -11.65 7.99
C LYS A 40 -3.12 -12.71 7.56
N LEU A 41 -1.92 -12.32 7.15
CA LEU A 41 -0.94 -13.22 6.54
C LEU A 41 0.36 -13.37 7.34
N TYR A 42 0.76 -12.34 8.12
CA TYR A 42 1.98 -12.38 8.92
C TYR A 42 1.84 -11.71 10.30
N PRO A 43 1.15 -12.34 11.26
CA PRO A 43 0.94 -11.76 12.60
C PRO A 43 2.23 -11.40 13.35
N GLY A 44 3.32 -12.11 13.06
CA GLY A 44 4.65 -11.89 13.64
C GLY A 44 5.42 -10.69 13.08
N MET A 45 4.95 -10.04 12.00
CA MET A 45 5.64 -8.94 11.33
C MET A 45 6.02 -7.83 12.31
N ARG A 46 7.30 -7.45 12.35
CA ARG A 46 7.74 -6.32 13.20
C ARG A 46 7.30 -4.99 12.59
N THR A 47 6.45 -4.25 13.30
CA THR A 47 5.88 -2.97 12.85
C THR A 47 6.07 -1.88 13.90
N THR A 48 7.19 -1.16 13.82
CA THR A 48 7.50 -0.04 14.72
C THR A 48 7.71 1.23 13.91
N GLY A 49 7.10 2.35 14.32
CA GLY A 49 7.25 3.63 13.65
C GLY A 49 6.60 3.65 12.25
N HIS A 50 7.21 4.43 11.35
CA HIS A 50 6.75 4.57 9.96
C HIS A 50 6.85 3.24 9.21
N TYR A 51 5.92 2.97 8.29
CA TYR A 51 5.86 1.67 7.62
C TYR A 51 7.12 1.31 6.81
N CYS A 52 7.90 2.31 6.37
CA CYS A 52 9.18 2.09 5.70
C CYS A 52 10.24 1.39 6.58
N THR A 53 10.02 1.30 7.89
CA THR A 53 10.89 0.55 8.81
C THR A 53 10.27 -0.77 9.27
N TRP A 54 9.13 -1.16 8.70
CA TRP A 54 8.54 -2.46 9.00
C TRP A 54 9.29 -3.57 8.28
N GLU A 55 9.26 -4.75 8.86
CA GLU A 55 9.93 -5.92 8.32
C GLU A 55 9.49 -6.22 6.89
N GLY A 56 10.45 -6.37 5.98
CA GLY A 56 10.18 -6.62 4.57
C GLY A 56 9.61 -5.43 3.79
N VAL A 57 9.51 -4.23 4.39
CA VAL A 57 9.08 -3.02 3.68
C VAL A 57 10.27 -2.10 3.45
N SER A 58 10.39 -1.53 2.26
CA SER A 58 11.40 -0.54 1.94
C SER A 58 10.85 0.60 1.09
N CYS A 59 11.42 1.80 1.28
CA CYS A 59 11.02 3.01 0.58
C CYS A 59 12.24 3.73 -0.02
N PRO A 60 12.76 3.26 -1.17
CA PRO A 60 14.01 3.75 -1.75
C PRO A 60 13.90 5.15 -2.37
N GLY A 61 12.70 5.56 -2.79
CA GLY A 61 12.42 6.87 -3.37
C GLY A 61 11.27 7.59 -2.66
N ASN A 62 10.96 8.80 -3.14
CA ASN A 62 9.76 9.51 -2.67
C ASN A 62 8.53 8.69 -3.09
N GLN A 63 7.77 8.21 -2.12
CA GLN A 63 6.51 7.47 -2.29
C GLN A 63 6.65 6.04 -2.83
N GLU A 64 7.83 5.61 -3.28
CA GLU A 64 8.06 4.23 -3.70
C GLU A 64 7.96 3.30 -2.49
N VAL A 65 7.08 2.30 -2.54
CA VAL A 65 6.94 1.29 -1.48
C VAL A 65 7.09 -0.09 -2.08
N HIS A 66 8.05 -0.84 -1.55
CA HIS A 66 8.36 -2.20 -1.96
C HIS A 66 8.14 -3.13 -0.78
N VAL A 67 7.40 -4.19 -0.99
CA VAL A 67 7.10 -5.22 0.01
C VAL A 67 7.75 -6.53 -0.44
N LYS A 68 8.71 -7.02 0.34
CA LYS A 68 9.44 -8.26 0.12
C LYS A 68 9.33 -9.12 1.36
N LEU A 69 8.38 -10.06 1.31
CA LEU A 69 8.07 -10.98 2.40
C LEU A 69 8.14 -12.39 1.84
N THR A 70 9.36 -12.90 1.72
CA THR A 70 9.65 -14.20 1.09
C THR A 70 9.93 -15.28 2.12
N ASP A 71 10.10 -16.51 1.63
CA ASP A 71 10.75 -17.61 2.37
C ASP A 71 9.97 -18.14 3.59
N GLY A 72 8.64 -18.20 3.46
CA GLY A 72 7.78 -18.97 4.37
C GLY A 72 7.20 -18.18 5.53
N VAL A 73 7.35 -16.85 5.54
CA VAL A 73 6.80 -15.97 6.57
C VAL A 73 5.29 -15.73 6.43
N LEU A 74 4.73 -15.91 5.22
CA LEU A 74 3.32 -15.69 4.94
C LEU A 74 2.52 -17.00 4.96
N GLU A 75 1.38 -16.97 5.64
CA GLU A 75 0.39 -18.05 5.63
C GLU A 75 -1.05 -17.52 5.48
N GLY A 76 -1.93 -18.30 4.85
CA GLY A 76 -3.36 -17.97 4.75
C GLY A 76 -3.83 -17.68 3.33
N ASP A 77 -5.03 -17.11 3.22
CA ASP A 77 -5.69 -16.81 1.96
C ASP A 77 -5.31 -15.41 1.46
N LEU A 78 -4.72 -15.30 0.29
CA LEU A 78 -4.35 -14.05 -0.36
C LEU A 78 -5.53 -13.08 -0.53
N ASN A 79 -6.74 -13.60 -0.73
CA ASN A 79 -7.96 -12.78 -0.82
C ASN A 79 -8.28 -12.06 0.50
N SER A 80 -7.81 -12.57 1.64
CA SER A 80 -8.08 -11.96 2.96
C SER A 80 -7.42 -10.60 3.16
N LEU A 81 -6.48 -10.21 2.28
CA LEU A 81 -5.90 -8.87 2.26
C LEU A 81 -6.91 -7.78 1.88
N PHE A 82 -8.02 -8.16 1.25
CA PHE A 82 -9.02 -7.25 0.70
C PHE A 82 -10.42 -7.47 1.32
N PRO A 83 -11.26 -6.42 1.34
CA PRO A 83 -10.89 -5.03 1.10
C PRO A 83 -10.05 -4.51 2.27
N PHE A 84 -9.03 -3.69 2.00
CA PHE A 84 -8.39 -2.90 3.06
C PHE A 84 -9.07 -1.53 3.16
N PRO A 85 -9.13 -0.92 4.35
CA PRO A 85 -9.79 0.36 4.51
C PRO A 85 -9.09 1.45 3.70
N GLN A 86 -9.88 2.13 2.86
CA GLN A 86 -9.59 3.39 2.18
C GLN A 86 -8.63 3.35 0.98
N GLY A 87 -9.10 3.97 -0.10
CA GLY A 87 -8.27 4.53 -1.16
C GLY A 87 -7.47 3.52 -1.99
N THR A 88 -6.56 4.05 -2.80
CA THR A 88 -5.63 3.26 -3.60
C THR A 88 -4.27 3.31 -2.90
N ALA A 89 -3.75 2.15 -2.49
CA ALA A 89 -2.41 2.08 -1.94
C ALA A 89 -1.36 2.35 -3.03
N PHE A 90 -0.27 2.99 -2.65
CA PHE A 90 0.88 3.21 -3.51
C PHE A 90 1.97 2.20 -3.11
N VAL A 91 1.92 1.05 -3.77
CA VAL A 91 2.92 0.00 -3.66
C VAL A 91 3.36 -0.33 -5.08
N ILE A 92 4.66 -0.35 -5.31
CA ILE A 92 5.26 -0.59 -6.64
C ILE A 92 5.63 -2.06 -6.82
N GLU A 93 6.08 -2.69 -5.75
CA GLU A 93 6.57 -4.06 -5.76
C GLU A 93 5.97 -4.85 -4.60
N VAL A 94 5.45 -6.03 -4.90
CA VAL A 94 5.06 -7.05 -3.92
C VAL A 94 5.71 -8.37 -4.32
N ASP A 95 6.65 -8.83 -3.51
CA ASP A 95 7.27 -10.15 -3.63
C ASP A 95 6.88 -11.02 -2.44
N PHE A 96 5.96 -11.95 -2.69
CA PHE A 96 5.50 -12.98 -1.75
C PHE A 96 6.00 -14.37 -2.14
N SER A 97 7.07 -14.45 -2.92
CA SER A 97 7.59 -15.72 -3.38
C SER A 97 8.06 -16.63 -2.25
N ASN A 98 8.08 -17.93 -2.53
CA ASN A 98 8.51 -18.99 -1.60
C ASN A 98 7.67 -19.14 -0.33
N ASN A 99 6.46 -18.56 -0.27
CA ASN A 99 5.50 -18.79 0.80
C ASN A 99 4.52 -19.92 0.44
N ARG A 100 4.91 -21.18 0.70
CA ARG A 100 4.09 -22.36 0.35
C ARG A 100 2.75 -22.41 1.09
N ASN A 101 2.63 -21.74 2.24
CA ASN A 101 1.39 -21.69 3.01
C ASN A 101 0.44 -20.57 2.60
N LEU A 102 0.85 -19.72 1.65
CA LEU A 102 -0.01 -18.71 1.02
C LEU A 102 -0.82 -19.36 -0.11
N TYR A 103 -2.14 -19.35 0.01
CA TYR A 103 -3.10 -19.94 -0.93
C TYR A 103 -4.19 -18.91 -1.30
N GLY A 104 -5.20 -19.33 -2.06
CA GLY A 104 -6.29 -18.47 -2.49
C GLY A 104 -6.20 -18.15 -3.98
N SER A 105 -7.11 -17.30 -4.44
CA SER A 105 -7.15 -16.86 -5.83
C SER A 105 -6.46 -15.50 -5.98
N TYR A 106 -6.11 -15.14 -7.21
CA TYR A 106 -5.60 -13.82 -7.54
C TYR A 106 -6.70 -12.77 -7.32
N PRO A 107 -6.63 -11.92 -6.29
CA PRO A 107 -7.70 -10.98 -6.00
C PRO A 107 -7.78 -9.93 -7.12
N PRO A 108 -8.92 -9.74 -7.80
CA PRO A 108 -9.12 -8.66 -8.78
C PRO A 108 -8.71 -7.29 -8.23
N GLU A 109 -8.80 -7.12 -6.91
CA GLU A 109 -8.48 -5.92 -6.15
C GLU A 109 -7.00 -5.52 -6.26
N PHE A 110 -6.09 -6.45 -6.58
CA PHE A 110 -4.72 -6.08 -6.94
C PHE A 110 -4.68 -5.10 -8.14
N GLY A 111 -5.62 -5.22 -9.08
CA GLY A 111 -5.73 -4.31 -10.22
C GLY A 111 -6.47 -3.01 -9.92
N THR A 112 -7.44 -3.02 -9.00
CA THR A 112 -8.26 -1.83 -8.70
C THR A 112 -7.69 -0.97 -7.58
N ASP A 113 -7.10 -1.59 -6.56
CA ASP A 113 -6.75 -0.94 -5.30
C ASP A 113 -5.23 -0.73 -5.15
N LEU A 114 -4.42 -1.48 -5.91
CA LEU A 114 -2.96 -1.33 -6.01
C LEU A 114 -2.54 -0.82 -7.40
N LYS A 115 -3.11 0.30 -7.85
CA LYS A 115 -2.95 0.82 -9.23
C LYS A 115 -1.50 1.13 -9.64
N ASN A 116 -0.60 1.27 -8.67
CA ASN A 116 0.81 1.57 -8.90
C ASN A 116 1.70 0.31 -8.92
N LEU A 117 1.10 -0.87 -8.70
CA LEU A 117 1.83 -2.12 -8.63
C LEU A 117 2.37 -2.48 -10.01
N TRP A 118 3.69 -2.45 -10.13
CA TRP A 118 4.41 -2.82 -11.33
C TRP A 118 4.83 -4.29 -11.28
N TYR A 119 5.26 -4.75 -10.11
CA TYR A 119 5.81 -6.09 -9.94
C TYR A 119 5.04 -6.84 -8.85
N LEU A 120 4.54 -8.02 -9.22
CA LEU A 120 3.96 -8.98 -8.30
C LEU A 120 4.58 -10.35 -8.54
N SER A 121 5.15 -10.94 -7.49
CA SER A 121 5.64 -12.31 -7.50
C SER A 121 4.90 -13.15 -6.48
N LEU A 122 4.21 -14.18 -6.99
CA LEU A 122 3.59 -15.25 -6.22
C LEU A 122 4.27 -16.60 -6.49
N ARG A 123 5.52 -16.57 -6.96
CA ARG A 123 6.28 -17.78 -7.33
C ARG A 123 6.42 -18.72 -6.13
N ASN A 124 6.27 -20.03 -6.34
CA ASN A 124 6.37 -21.03 -5.28
C ASN A 124 5.38 -20.80 -4.11
N THR A 125 4.21 -20.21 -4.39
CA THR A 125 3.06 -20.19 -3.49
C THR A 125 2.01 -21.20 -3.97
N ARG A 126 0.90 -21.34 -3.24
CA ARG A 126 -0.29 -22.09 -3.68
C ARG A 126 -1.41 -21.16 -4.19
N ALA A 127 -1.13 -19.87 -4.37
CA ALA A 127 -2.10 -18.94 -4.93
C ALA A 127 -2.32 -19.25 -6.41
N VAL A 128 -3.58 -19.32 -6.83
CA VAL A 128 -4.00 -19.65 -8.20
C VAL A 128 -4.58 -18.42 -8.89
N ARG A 129 -4.59 -18.41 -10.22
CA ARG A 129 -5.35 -17.39 -10.95
C ARG A 129 -6.84 -17.62 -10.70
N SER A 130 -7.60 -16.55 -10.50
CA SER A 130 -9.06 -16.63 -10.48
C SER A 130 -9.53 -17.05 -11.87
N ASP A 131 -10.12 -18.24 -11.99
CA ASP A 131 -10.76 -18.67 -13.22
C ASP A 131 -11.99 -17.76 -13.50
N PRO A 132 -12.15 -17.25 -14.73
CA PRO A 132 -13.29 -16.42 -15.11
C PRO A 132 -14.61 -17.21 -15.14
#